data_AF-A0A6L9EZR8-F1
#
_entry.id   AF-A0A6L9EZR8-F1
#
_cell.length_a   1.000
_cell.length_b   1.000
_cell.length_c   1.000
_cell.angle_alpha   90.00
_cell.angle_beta   90.00
_cell.angle_gamma   90.00
#
_symmetry.space_group_name_H-M   'P 1'
#
loop_
_entity.id
_entity.type
_entity.pdbx_description
1 polymer ?
#
loop_
_entity_poly.entity_id
_entity_poly.type
_entity_poly.pdbx_seq_one_letter_code
_entity_poly.pdbx_strand_id
1 'polypeptide(L)'
;MIPMFYLYDIESLDEALFTDESSEYLKNTYDLKSRLDIYSNLEWAELNPNFPFESIMDNAPVVGKLKFSNEEVHQYLMSFKAFMENEDFKLLTDDREPRNLEDFI
;
A
#
# COMPACT_ATOMS: atom_id res chain seq x y z
N MET A 1 7.63 -4.04 -1.88
CA MET A 1 7.58 -2.57 -1.97
C MET A 1 6.80 -2.06 -0.77
N ILE A 2 7.26 -1.02 -0.08
CA ILE A 2 6.54 -0.40 1.04
C ILE A 2 5.76 0.81 0.48
N PRO A 3 4.44 0.94 0.72
CA PRO A 3 3.56 1.85 0.00
C PRO A 3 3.64 3.32 0.48
N MET A 4 4.83 3.90 0.54
CA MET A 4 5.03 5.27 1.07
C MET A 4 4.99 6.38 0.02
N PHE A 5 4.94 6.04 -1.28
CA PHE A 5 4.98 7.04 -2.35
C PHE A 5 3.81 8.04 -2.25
N TYR A 6 2.63 7.55 -1.86
CA TYR A 6 1.43 8.35 -1.68
C TYR A 6 1.58 9.46 -0.62
N LEU A 7 2.47 9.28 0.36
CA LEU A 7 2.74 10.27 1.40
C LEU A 7 3.44 11.54 0.87
N TYR A 8 3.93 11.54 -0.36
CA TYR A 8 4.46 12.74 -1.00
C TYR A 8 3.37 13.64 -1.57
N ASP A 9 2.21 13.08 -1.89
CA ASP A 9 1.15 13.76 -2.65
C ASP A 9 0.01 14.29 -1.76
N ILE A 10 -0.04 13.90 -0.49
CA ILE A 10 -1.09 14.30 0.47
C ILE A 10 -0.57 15.27 1.52
N GLU A 11 -1.41 16.20 2.01
CA GLU A 11 -1.04 17.18 3.06
C GLU A 11 -1.19 16.64 4.49
N SER A 12 -2.09 15.70 4.70
CA SER A 12 -2.39 15.08 5.99
C SER A 12 -2.68 13.59 5.85
N LEU A 13 -2.48 12.82 6.92
CA LEU A 13 -2.79 11.39 6.90
C LEU A 13 -4.29 11.10 6.73
N ASP A 14 -5.16 12.07 7.07
CA ASP A 14 -6.61 11.96 6.91
C ASP A 14 -7.04 11.91 5.43
N GLU A 15 -6.16 12.33 4.51
CA GLU A 15 -6.37 12.22 3.06
C GLU A 15 -6.08 10.82 2.53
N ALA A 16 -5.43 9.95 3.31
CA ALA A 16 -5.23 8.55 2.95
C ALA A 16 -6.55 7.77 3.02
N LEU A 17 -7.28 7.81 1.91
CA LEU A 17 -8.57 7.15 1.77
C LEU A 17 -8.42 5.65 1.44
N PHE A 18 -8.88 4.82 2.37
CA PHE A 18 -8.98 3.36 2.24
C PHE A 18 -10.42 2.96 1.90
N THR A 19 -10.76 3.06 0.63
CA THR A 19 -12.12 2.87 0.07
C THR A 19 -12.16 1.72 -0.94
N ASP A 20 -13.37 1.36 -1.38
CA ASP A 20 -13.56 0.41 -2.49
C ASP A 20 -12.77 0.83 -3.74
N GLU A 21 -12.80 2.13 -4.08
CA GLU A 21 -12.08 2.67 -5.24
C GLU A 21 -10.57 2.46 -5.12
N SER A 22 -9.99 2.72 -3.94
CA SER A 22 -8.57 2.46 -3.69
C SER A 22 -8.24 0.97 -3.74
N SER A 23 -9.17 0.09 -3.34
CA SER A 23 -8.98 -1.36 -3.38
C SER A 23 -8.97 -1.88 -4.82
N GLU A 24 -9.89 -1.38 -5.65
CA GLU A 24 -9.96 -1.69 -7.08
C GLU A 24 -8.74 -1.15 -7.82
N TYR A 25 -8.28 0.05 -7.49
CA TYR A 25 -7.03 0.58 -8.03
C TYR A 25 -5.83 -0.34 -7.72
N LEU A 26 -5.72 -0.83 -6.48
CA LEU A 26 -4.65 -1.77 -6.10
C LEU A 26 -4.76 -3.11 -6.83
N LYS A 27 -5.96 -3.70 -6.94
CA LYS A 27 -6.19 -4.96 -7.67
C LYS A 27 -5.88 -4.85 -9.17
N ASN A 28 -6.14 -3.69 -9.76
CA ASN A 28 -5.88 -3.41 -11.16
C ASN A 28 -4.41 -3.10 -11.44
N THR A 29 -3.72 -2.46 -10.49
CA THR A 29 -2.30 -2.09 -10.61
C THR A 29 -1.37 -3.26 -10.29
N TYR A 30 -1.73 -4.09 -9.30
CA TYR A 30 -0.89 -5.15 -8.76
C TYR A 30 -1.59 -6.51 -8.84
N ASP A 31 -0.87 -7.52 -9.34
CA ASP A 31 -1.34 -8.89 -9.25
C ASP A 31 -1.35 -9.40 -7.80
N LEU A 32 -1.98 -10.56 -7.56
CA LEU A 32 -2.06 -11.13 -6.21
C LEU A 32 -0.67 -11.30 -5.59
N LYS A 33 0.32 -11.78 -6.36
CA LYS A 33 1.68 -11.96 -5.86
C LYS A 33 2.27 -10.64 -5.36
N SER A 34 2.17 -9.57 -6.15
CA SER A 34 2.67 -8.26 -5.77
C SER A 34 1.95 -7.69 -4.55
N ARG A 35 0.63 -7.92 -4.43
CA ARG A 35 -0.14 -7.54 -3.23
C ARG A 35 0.32 -8.30 -1.99
N LEU A 36 0.55 -9.61 -2.08
CA LEU A 36 1.10 -10.41 -0.98
C LEU A 36 2.53 -9.97 -0.61
N ASP A 37 3.35 -9.60 -1.60
CA ASP A 37 4.69 -9.06 -1.35
C ASP A 37 4.62 -7.69 -0.62
N ILE A 38 3.67 -6.82 -1.00
CA ILE A 38 3.42 -5.57 -0.26
C ILE A 38 3.02 -5.88 1.18
N TYR A 39 2.06 -6.79 1.37
CA TYR A 39 1.57 -7.18 2.69
C TYR A 39 2.70 -7.74 3.59
N SER A 40 3.55 -8.62 3.07
CA SER A 40 4.70 -9.15 3.82
C SER A 40 5.68 -8.05 4.26
N ASN A 41 5.86 -7.00 3.45
CA ASN A 41 6.67 -5.85 3.87
C ASN A 41 6.01 -5.04 4.99
N LEU A 42 4.67 -4.99 5.04
CA LEU A 42 3.92 -4.34 6.11
C LEU A 42 3.99 -5.16 7.41
N GLU A 43 3.94 -6.49 7.35
CA GLU A 43 4.20 -7.36 8.51
C GLU A 43 5.61 -7.14 9.06
N TRP A 44 6.60 -6.98 8.19
CA TRP A 44 7.94 -6.62 8.63
C TRP A 44 7.97 -5.24 9.31
N ALA A 45 7.27 -4.24 8.76
CA ALA A 45 7.21 -2.90 9.34
C ALA A 45 6.57 -2.89 10.73
N GLU A 46 5.50 -3.68 10.93
CA GLU A 46 4.83 -3.87 12.23
C GLU A 46 5.79 -4.37 13.32
N LEU A 47 6.70 -5.29 12.94
CA LEU A 47 7.72 -5.82 13.86
C LEU A 47 8.90 -4.87 14.08
N ASN A 48 9.02 -3.80 13.30
CA ASN A 48 10.14 -2.87 13.31
C ASN A 48 9.68 -1.40 13.43
N PRO A 49 8.91 -1.02 14.47
CA PRO A 49 8.31 0.32 14.57
C PRO A 49 9.33 1.46 14.69
N ASN A 50 10.54 1.16 15.18
CA ASN A 50 11.63 2.12 15.34
C ASN A 50 12.54 2.21 14.09
N PHE A 51 12.21 1.48 13.02
CA PHE A 51 12.96 1.61 11.78
C PHE A 51 12.77 3.03 11.20
N PRO A 52 13.83 3.68 10.71
CA PRO A 52 13.73 5.02 10.10
C PRO A 52 13.13 4.91 8.69
N PHE A 53 11.80 4.81 8.58
CA PHE A 53 11.08 4.60 7.32
C PHE A 53 11.33 5.70 6.28
N GLU A 54 11.54 6.94 6.73
CA GLU A 54 11.96 8.06 5.86
C GLU A 54 13.21 7.71 5.03
N SER A 55 14.14 6.92 5.59
CA SER A 55 15.40 6.55 4.93
C SER A 55 15.24 5.62 3.73
N ILE A 56 14.12 4.90 3.61
CA ILE A 56 13.84 4.05 2.43
C ILE A 56 13.75 4.91 1.16
N MET A 57 13.32 6.17 1.31
CA MET A 57 13.12 7.08 0.19
C MET A 57 14.35 7.93 -0.13
N ASP A 58 15.43 7.86 0.67
CA ASP A 58 16.68 8.60 0.42
C ASP A 58 17.28 8.29 -0.96
N ASN A 59 16.98 7.12 -1.51
CA ASN A 59 17.47 6.66 -2.82
C ASN A 59 16.37 6.64 -3.91
N ALA A 60 15.19 7.22 -3.65
CA ALA A 60 14.10 7.23 -4.62
C ALA A 60 14.39 8.19 -5.80
N PRO A 61 13.87 7.92 -7.02
CA PRO A 61 14.10 8.76 -8.21
C PRO A 61 13.61 10.21 -8.04
N VAL A 62 12.61 10.41 -7.20
CA VAL A 62 12.15 11.71 -6.73
C VAL A 62 12.58 11.83 -5.28
N VAL A 63 13.66 12.58 -5.05
CA VAL A 63 14.17 12.86 -3.71
C VAL A 63 13.35 14.00 -3.13
N GLY A 64 12.49 13.69 -2.16
CA GLY A 64 11.81 14.66 -1.32
C GLY A 64 11.95 14.22 0.13
N LYS A 65 11.93 15.18 1.07
CA LYS A 65 11.75 14.82 2.48
C LYS A 65 10.26 14.61 2.72
N LEU A 66 9.86 13.46 3.25
CA LEU A 66 8.50 13.30 3.77
C LEU A 66 8.25 14.37 4.84
N LYS A 67 7.08 15.01 4.78
CA LYS A 67 6.66 15.98 5.81
C LYS A 67 6.11 15.32 7.07
N PHE A 68 5.86 14.02 7.00
CA PHE A 68 5.42 13.18 8.11
C PHE A 68 6.63 12.68 8.89
N SER A 69 6.47 12.64 10.21
CA SER A 69 7.43 11.99 11.12
C SER A 69 7.45 10.48 10.92
N ASN A 70 8.53 9.84 11.36
CA ASN A 70 8.62 8.37 11.35
C ASN A 70 7.44 7.66 12.02
N GLU A 71 6.89 8.22 13.11
CA GLU A 71 5.72 7.67 13.81
C GLU A 71 4.46 7.77 12.95
N GLU A 72 4.23 8.90 12.29
CA GLU A 72 3.13 9.09 11.35
C GLU A 72 3.25 8.16 10.13
N VAL A 73 4.45 8.00 9.58
CA VAL A 73 4.71 7.04 8.49
C VAL A 73 4.38 5.63 8.96
N HIS A 74 4.84 5.22 10.15
CA HIS A 74 4.53 3.92 10.70
C HIS A 74 3.02 3.73 10.91
N GLN A 75 2.32 4.73 11.46
CA GLN A 75 0.87 4.70 11.64
C GLN A 75 0.13 4.53 10.31
N TYR A 76 0.57 5.24 9.27
CA TYR A 76 0.04 5.07 7.92
C TYR A 76 0.25 3.64 7.41
N LEU A 77 1.45 3.06 7.59
CA LEU A 77 1.73 1.69 7.17
C LEU A 77 0.83 0.68 7.89
N MET A 78 0.56 0.88 9.18
CA MET A 78 -0.36 0.01 9.95
C MET A 78 -1.80 0.17 9.48
N SER A 79 -2.21 1.38 9.13
CA SER A 79 -3.54 1.63 8.57
C SER A 79 -3.70 0.98 7.19
N PHE A 80 -2.64 1.05 6.36
CA PHE A 80 -2.59 0.36 5.07
C PHE A 80 -2.63 -1.17 5.24
N LYS A 81 -1.93 -1.72 6.24
CA LYS A 81 -1.98 -3.16 6.57
C LYS A 81 -3.41 -3.57 6.93
N ALA A 82 -4.05 -2.85 7.84
CA ALA A 82 -5.43 -3.12 8.24
C ALA A 82 -6.41 -3.03 7.04
N PHE A 83 -6.18 -2.10 6.12
CA PHE A 83 -6.94 -2.02 4.87
C PHE A 83 -6.75 -3.27 4.00
N MET A 84 -5.53 -3.81 3.89
CA MET A 84 -5.28 -5.05 3.15
C MET A 84 -5.89 -6.28 3.80
N GLU A 85 -5.88 -6.34 5.13
CA GLU A 85 -6.46 -7.45 5.92
C GLU A 85 -7.99 -7.47 5.90
N ASN A 86 -8.64 -6.35 5.56
CA ASN A 86 -10.08 -6.26 5.53
C ASN A 86 -10.65 -7.19 4.43
N GLU A 87 -11.42 -8.18 4.87
CA GLU A 87 -12.03 -9.22 4.03
C GLU A 87 -13.00 -8.66 2.99
N ASP A 88 -13.63 -7.51 3.25
CA ASP A 88 -14.57 -6.87 2.31
C ASP A 88 -13.85 -6.43 1.03
N PHE A 89 -12.60 -5.93 1.16
CA PHE A 89 -11.81 -5.46 0.02
C PHE A 89 -11.07 -6.59 -0.70
N LYS A 90 -10.91 -7.78 -0.09
CA LYS A 90 -10.30 -8.97 -0.71
C LYS A 90 -8.92 -8.72 -1.33
N LEU A 91 -8.12 -7.87 -0.67
CA LEU A 91 -6.82 -7.45 -1.20
C LEU A 91 -5.74 -8.53 -1.12
N LEU A 92 -5.97 -9.59 -0.33
CA LEU A 92 -5.05 -10.72 -0.14
C LEU A 92 -5.52 -12.01 -0.82
N THR A 93 -6.57 -11.95 -1.64
CA THR A 93 -7.10 -13.08 -2.40
C THR A 93 -7.25 -12.72 -3.89
N ASP A 94 -7.36 -13.73 -4.76
CA ASP A 94 -7.71 -13.52 -6.17
C ASP A 94 -9.22 -13.75 -6.34
N ASP A 95 -9.98 -12.66 -6.30
CA ASP A 95 -11.43 -12.61 -6.45
C ASP A 95 -11.85 -12.08 -7.82
N ARG A 96 -10.88 -11.75 -8.68
CA ARG A 96 -11.13 -11.28 -10.05
C ARG A 96 -11.80 -12.39 -10.84
N GLU A 97 -12.91 -12.08 -11.51
CA GLU A 97 -13.50 -13.03 -12.44
C GLU A 97 -12.45 -13.47 -13.48
N PRO A 98 -12.40 -14.76 -13.83
CA PRO A 98 -11.54 -15.19 -14.93
C PRO A 98 -11.93 -14.40 -16.18
N ARG A 99 -10.98 -13.68 -16.77
CA ARG A 99 -11.22 -12.94 -18.02
C ARG A 99 -11.77 -13.91 -19.05
N ASN A 100 -13.00 -13.72 -19.51
CA ASN A 100 -13.57 -14.53 -20.58
C ASN A 100 -12.73 -14.29 -21.84
N LEU A 101 -12.17 -15.37 -22.38
CA LEU A 101 -11.35 -15.35 -23.61
C LEU A 101 -12.15 -14.89 -24.85
N GLU A 102 -13.48 -14.80 -24.73
CA GLU A 102 -14.39 -14.34 -25.79
C GLU A 102 -14.33 -12.83 -26.02
N ASP A 103 -13.83 -12.02 -25.07
CA ASP A 103 -13.68 -10.57 -25.25
C ASP A 103 -12.52 -10.19 -26.21
N PHE A 104 -11.77 -11.17 -26.70
CA PHE A 104 -10.62 -11.01 -27.59
C PHE A 104 -10.79 -11.68 -28.97
N ILE A 105 -11.99 -12.15 -29.33
CA ILE A 105 -12.28 -12.81 -30.63
C ILE A 105 -13.29 -11.98 -31.44
#